data_AF-K1TU83-F1
#
_entry.id   AF-K1TU83-F1
#
_cell.length_a   1.000
_cell.length_b   1.000
_cell.length_c   1.000
_cell.angle_alpha   90.00
_cell.angle_beta   90.00
_cell.angle_gamma   90.00
#
_symmetry.space_group_name_H-M   'P 1'
#
loop_
_entity.id
_entity.type
_entity.pdbx_description
1 polymer ?
#
loop_
_entity_poly.entity_id
_entity_poly.type
_entity_poly.pdbx_seq_one_letter_code
_entity_poly.pdbx_strand_id
1 'polypeptide(L)' 'MKAMLQDENKYIDTIGFNLGNISSEYAIGSKVDVVGNLEINSYKGMENIQINLKDMRHSIS' A
#
# COMPACT_ATOMS: atom_id res chain seq x y z
N MET A 1 0.05 -8.41 -3.61
CA MET A 1 -0.36 -7.90 -2.29
C MET A 1 -1.31 -6.72 -2.48
N LYS A 2 -2.37 -6.64 -1.69
CA LYS A 2 -3.21 -5.44 -1.56
C LYS A 2 -3.25 -5.06 -0.09
N ALA A 3 -3.10 -3.78 0.23
CA ALA A 3 -3.13 -3.27 1.58
C ALA A 3 -3.82 -1.90 1.62
N MET A 4 -4.31 -1.54 2.80
CA MET A 4 -4.78 -0.19 3.13
C MET A 4 -3.75 0.41 4.09
N LEU A 5 -3.12 1.51 3.68
CA LEU A 5 -2.20 2.25 4.54
C LEU A 5 -2.99 3.34 5.26
N GLN A 6 -2.64 3.55 6.53
CA GLN A 6 -3.20 4.62 7.35
C GLN A 6 -2.07 5.52 7.81
N ASP A 7 -2.25 6.82 7.63
CA ASP A 7 -1.43 7.86 8.25
C ASP A 7 -2.36 8.86 8.94
N GLU A 8 -2.28 8.92 10.28
CA GLU A 8 -3.25 9.61 11.14
C GLU A 8 -4.71 9.23 10.80
N ASN A 9 -5.48 10.17 10.25
CA ASN A 9 -6.89 9.98 9.85
C ASN A 9 -7.07 9.79 8.34
N LYS A 10 -5.97 9.64 7.59
CA LYS A 10 -5.97 9.45 6.14
C LYS A 10 -5.73 7.99 5.80
N TYR A 11 -6.43 7.53 4.77
CA TYR A 11 -6.30 6.18 4.26
C TYR A 11 -6.04 6.20 2.76
N ILE A 12 -5.22 5.27 2.30
CA ILE A 12 -4.96 5.09 0.87
C ILE A 12 -4.82 3.61 0.52
N ASP A 13 -5.51 3.22 -0.55
CA ASP A 13 -5.39 1.89 -1.11
C ASP A 13 -4.03 1.70 -1.78
N THR A 14 -3.49 0.50 -1.66
CA THR A 14 -2.16 0.19 -2.16
C THR A 14 -2.12 -1.20 -2.79
N ILE A 15 -1.53 -1.30 -3.97
CA ILE A 15 -1.34 -2.56 -4.70
C ILE A 15 0.14 -2.77 -4.97
N GLY A 16 0.65 -3.95 -4.61
CA GLY A 16 2.01 -4.39 -4.91
C GLY A 16 2.02 -5.68 -5.71
N PHE A 17 2.63 -5.65 -6.89
CA PHE A 17 2.80 -6.81 -7.75
C PHE A 17 4.05 -7.61 -7.33
N ASN A 18 3.98 -8.94 -7.42
CA ASN A 18 5.08 -9.85 -7.05
C ASN A 18 5.57 -9.79 -5.59
N LEU A 19 4.88 -9.07 -4.70
CA LEU A 19 5.20 -8.99 -3.27
C LEU A 19 4.55 -10.10 -2.42
N GLY A 20 4.27 -11.26 -3.02
CA GLY A 20 3.59 -12.36 -2.31
C GLY A 20 4.40 -12.89 -1.13
N ASN A 21 5.71 -13.05 -1.33
CA ASN A 21 6.61 -13.67 -0.34
C ASN A 21 6.78 -12.84 0.93
N ILE A 22 6.63 -11.51 0.84
CA ILE A 22 6.79 -10.61 1.99
C ILE A 22 5.46 -10.27 2.66
N SER A 23 4.32 -10.58 2.03
CA SER A 23 3.00 -10.20 2.55
C SER A 23 2.67 -10.82 3.91
N SER A 24 3.25 -11.98 4.23
CA SER A 24 3.13 -12.63 5.54
C SER A 24 3.95 -11.98 6.65
N GLU A 25 4.93 -11.13 6.31
CA GLU A 25 5.81 -10.45 7.27
C GLU A 25 5.17 -9.17 7.84
N TYR A 26 4.22 -8.58 7.09
CA TYR A 26 3.56 -7.34 7.45
C TYR A 26 2.17 -7.58 8.04
N ALA A 27 2.11 -7.72 9.37
CA ALA A 27 0.85 -7.81 10.10
C ALA A 27 0.09 -6.47 10.10
N ILE A 28 -1.24 -6.52 10.25
CA ILE A 28 -2.07 -5.33 10.45
C ILE A 28 -1.54 -4.54 11.67
N GLY A 29 -1.40 -3.22 11.51
CA GLY A 29 -0.84 -2.33 12.52
C GLY A 29 0.68 -2.18 12.48
N SER A 30 1.38 -2.91 11.62
CA SER A 30 2.82 -2.70 11.38
C SER A 30 3.07 -1.30 10.83
N LYS A 31 4.00 -0.57 11.44
CA LYS A 31 4.53 0.66 10.86
C LYS A 31 5.48 0.32 9.73
N VAL A 32 5.26 0.91 8.56
CA VAL A 32 6.01 0.64 7.35
C VAL A 32 6.39 1.93 6.64
N ASP A 33 7.56 1.94 6.02
CA ASP A 33 7.91 2.92 4.99
C ASP A 33 7.60 2.32 3.63
N VAL A 34 7.03 3.11 2.72
CA VAL A 34 6.66 2.66 1.38
C VAL A 34 7.24 3.56 0.29
N VAL A 35 7.61 2.94 -0.83
CA VAL A 35 8.00 3.64 -2.06
C VAL A 35 7.08 3.17 -3.17
N GLY A 36 6.45 4.11 -3.87
CA GLY A 36 5.53 3.80 -4.95
C GLY A 36 5.10 5.03 -5.74
N ASN A 37 4.35 4.79 -6.81
CA ASN A 37 3.75 5.85 -7.61
C ASN A 37 2.29 6.04 -7.21
N LEU A 38 1.81 7.28 -7.22
CA LEU A 38 0.38 7.57 -7.16
C LEU A 38 -0.24 7.30 -8.53
N GLU A 39 -1.34 6.55 -8.53
CA GLU A 39 -2.08 6.19 -9.72
C GLU A 39 -3.58 6.38 -9.49
N ILE A 40 -4.32 6.74 -10.54
CA ILE A 40 -5.78 6.73 -10.52
C ILE A 40 -6.24 5.35 -10.94
N ASN A 41 -6.90 4.64 -10.04
CA ASN A 41 -7.60 3.41 -10.35
C ASN A 41 -9.03 3.73 -10.79
N SER A 42 -9.34 3.49 -12.06
CA SER A 42 -10.70 3.62 -12.60
C SER A 42 -11.32 2.24 -12.78
N TYR A 43 -12.31 1.91 -11.95
CA TYR A 43 -13.03 0.64 -12.01
C TYR A 43 -14.54 0.86 -11.91
N LYS A 44 -15.28 0.38 -12.92
CA LYS A 44 -16.74 0.53 -13.02
C LYS A 44 -17.23 1.98 -12.86
N GLY A 45 -16.49 2.94 -13.41
CA GLY A 45 -16.83 4.36 -13.35
C GLY A 45 -16.52 5.05 -12.01
N MET A 46 -15.92 4.35 -11.05
CA MET A 46 -15.37 4.94 -9.84
C MET A 46 -13.87 5.15 -9.99
N GLU A 47 -13.39 6.34 -9.67
CA GLU A 47 -11.98 6.70 -9.66
C GLU A 47 -11.50 6.87 -8.23
N ASN A 48 -10.40 6.20 -7.88
CA ASN A 48 -9.76 6.33 -6.58
C ASN A 48 -8.26 6.49 -6.76
N ILE A 49 -7.63 7.31 -5.92
CA ILE A 49 -6.18 7.38 -5.84
C ILE A 49 -5.69 6.14 -5.09
N GLN A 50 -4.69 5.47 -5.65
CA GLN A 50 -3.99 4.36 -5.01
C GLN A 50 -2.48 4.51 -5.16
N ILE A 51 -1.71 3.78 -4.33
CA ILE A 51 -0.27 3.64 -4.49
C ILE A 51 0.03 2.32 -5.21
N ASN A 52 0.80 2.39 -6.29
CA ASN A 52 1.45 1.24 -6.90
C ASN A 52 2.84 1.04 -6.27
N LEU A 53 2.98 0.03 -5.41
CA LEU A 53 4.20 -0.21 -4.64
C LEU A 53 5.34 -0.68 -5.53
N LYS A 54 6.51 -0.10 -5.27
CA LYS A 54 7.81 -0.56 -5.74
C LYS A 54 8.60 -1.24 -4.64
N ASP A 55 8.52 -0.71 -3.42
CA ASP A 55 9.20 -1.26 -2.25
C ASP A 55 8.44 -0.93 -0.96
N MET A 56 8.66 -1.75 0.07
CA MET A 56 8.07 -1.60 1.39
C MET A 56 8.97 -2.28 2.42
N ARG A 57 9.16 -1.61 3.55
CA ARG A 57 9.94 -2.13 4.67
C ARG A 57 9.30 -1.76 6.01
N HIS A 58 9.61 -2.52 7.06
CA HIS A 58 9.29 -2.08 8.42
C HIS A 58 9.98 -0.74 8.68
N SER A 59 9.21 0.22 9.21
CA SER A 59 9.76 1.51 9.60
C SER A 59 10.59 1.32 10.87
N ILE A 60 11.80 1.85 10.88
CA ILE A 60 12.66 1.86 12.07
C ILE A 60 12.40 3.21 12.74
N SER A 61 11.63 3.19 13.83
CA SER A 61 11.38 4.38 14.67
C SER A 61 12.49 4.58 15.69
#